data_AF-A0A1V5KF27-F1
#
_entry.id   AF-A0A1V5KF27-F1
#
_cell.length_a   1.000
_cell.length_b   1.000
_cell.length_c   1.000
_cell.angle_alpha   90.00
_cell.angle_beta   90.00
_cell.angle_gamma   90.00
#
_symmetry.space_group_name_H-M   'P 1'
#
loop_
_entity.id
_entity.type
_entity.pdbx_description
1 polymer ?
#
loop_
_entity_poly.entity_id
_entity_poly.type
_entity_poly.pdbx_seq_one_letter_code
_entity_poly.pdbx_strand_id
1 'polypeptide(L)' 'MIHLRYGKPSDIERHSVGKDTKPYEIWHYENIENGVIFVFVDRSGFNQYELIHSTKRGELYDPNYQRLLQPTGSEFLKM' A
#
# COMPACT_ATOMS: atom_id res chain seq x y z
N MET A 1 -3.66 0.47 -14.35
CA MET A 1 -4.95 0.53 -13.63
C MET A 1 -4.99 -0.63 -12.65
N ILE A 2 -5.21 -0.35 -11.37
CA ILE A 2 -5.35 -1.40 -10.37
C ILE A 2 -6.79 -1.94 -10.42
N HIS A 3 -6.94 -3.26 -10.58
CA HIS A 3 -8.24 -3.91 -10.71
C HIS A 3 -8.36 -4.97 -9.62
N LEU A 4 -8.71 -4.51 -8.42
CA LEU A 4 -9.17 -5.41 -7.38
C LEU A 4 -10.48 -6.05 -7.84
N ARG A 5 -10.55 -7.39 -7.78
CA ARG A 5 -11.75 -8.16 -8.14
C ARG A 5 -12.94 -7.90 -7.20
N TYR A 6 -12.71 -7.13 -6.15
CA TYR A 6 -13.64 -6.89 -5.05
C TYR A 6 -14.49 -5.63 -5.20
N GLY A 7 -14.39 -4.92 -6.34
CA GLY A 7 -15.15 -3.70 -6.60
C GLY A 7 -14.54 -2.47 -5.94
N LYS A 8 -15.35 -1.43 -5.73
CA LYS A 8 -14.90 -0.18 -5.13
C LYS A 8 -14.68 -0.35 -3.62
N PRO A 9 -13.59 0.19 -3.05
CA PRO A 9 -13.41 0.23 -1.60
C PRO A 9 -14.49 1.10 -0.94
N SER A 10 -14.78 0.81 0.32
CA SER A 10 -15.63 1.65 1.17
C SER A 10 -14.99 3.02 1.38
N ASP A 11 -13.69 3.04 1.65
CA ASP A 11 -12.91 4.25 1.89
C ASP A 11 -11.49 4.12 1.31
N ILE A 12 -10.90 5.24 0.91
CA ILE A 12 -9.53 5.31 0.38
C ILE A 12 -8.76 6.38 1.14
N GLU A 13 -7.88 5.94 2.02
CA GLU A 13 -6.91 6.81 2.69
C GLU A 13 -5.71 7.03 1.77
N ARG A 14 -5.57 8.25 1.26
CA ARG A 14 -4.44 8.62 0.39
C ARG A 14 -3.36 9.32 1.18
N HIS A 15 -2.17 8.78 1.15
CA HIS A 15 -0.98 9.40 1.71
C HIS A 15 -0.10 9.92 0.58
N SER A 16 -0.03 11.25 0.50
CA SER A 16 0.91 11.96 -0.38
C SER A 16 2.36 11.62 -0.03
N VAL A 17 3.27 11.94 -0.96
CA VAL A 17 4.71 11.80 -0.72
C VAL A 17 5.09 12.53 0.58
N GLY A 18 5.62 11.76 1.52
CA GLY A 18 6.16 12.28 2.77
C GLY A 18 7.65 12.57 2.63
N LYS A 19 8.23 13.20 3.65
CA LYS A 19 9.68 13.49 3.69
C LYS A 19 10.54 12.20 3.66
N ASP A 20 9.99 11.11 4.18
CA ASP A 20 10.66 9.81 4.35
C ASP A 20 9.80 8.63 3.87
N THR A 21 8.69 8.90 3.16
CA THR A 21 7.77 7.86 2.68
C THR A 21 7.32 8.13 1.25
N LYS A 22 7.34 7.07 0.43
CA LYS A 22 6.75 7.05 -0.91
C LYS A 22 5.23 7.26 -0.80
N PRO A 23 4.57 7.84 -1.81
CA PRO A 23 3.12 7.95 -1.82
C PRO A 23 2.48 6.55 -1.80
N TYR A 24 1.48 6.38 -0.95
CA TYR A 24 0.77 5.12 -0.77
C TYR A 24 -0.71 5.36 -0.50
N GLU A 25 -1.53 4.36 -0.78
CA GLU A 25 -2.98 4.39 -0.56
C GLU A 25 -3.37 3.18 0.28
N ILE A 26 -4.25 3.38 1.25
CA ILE A 26 -4.89 2.31 2.02
C ILE A 26 -6.35 2.27 1.61
N TRP A 27 -6.78 1.12 1.10
CA TRP A 27 -8.14 0.89 0.64
C TRP A 27 -8.86 0.04 1.67
N HIS A 28 -9.94 0.57 2.24
CA HIS A 28 -10.73 -0.08 3.27
C HIS A 28 -11.96 -0.73 2.65
N TYR A 29 -12.23 -1.98 3.04
CA TYR A 29 -13.41 -2.73 2.62
C TYR A 29 -14.11 -3.29 3.87
N GLU A 30 -15.10 -2.56 4.35
CA GLU A 30 -15.89 -2.97 5.53
C GLU A 30 -16.82 -4.16 5.22
N ASN A 31 -17.23 -4.27 3.96
CA ASN A 31 -18.16 -5.30 3.49
C ASN A 31 -17.50 -6.67 3.21
N ILE A 32 -16.18 -6.79 3.39
CA ILE A 32 -15.42 -8.00 3.09
C ILE A 32 -14.84 -8.54 4.38
N GLU A 33 -15.10 -9.82 4.67
CA GLU A 33 -14.52 -10.55 5.82
C GLU A 33 -14.54 -9.78 7.15
N ASN A 34 -15.62 -9.02 7.39
CA ASN A 34 -15.79 -8.21 8.60
C ASN A 34 -14.80 -7.03 8.73
N GLY A 35 -14.28 -6.53 7.60
CA GLY A 35 -13.37 -5.40 7.52
C GLY A 35 -11.96 -5.84 7.12
N VAL A 36 -11.58 -5.56 5.87
CA VAL A 36 -10.20 -5.77 5.39
C VAL A 36 -9.61 -4.49 4.84
N ILE A 37 -8.28 -4.43 4.81
CA ILE A 37 -7.53 -3.35 4.20
C ILE A 37 -6.61 -3.90 3.11
N PHE A 38 -6.29 -3.04 2.16
CA PHE A 38 -5.26 -3.26 1.16
C PHE A 38 -4.38 -2.03 1.10
N VAL A 39 -3.08 -2.21 1.25
CA VAL A 39 -2.09 -1.15 1.21
C VAL A 39 -1.33 -1.23 -0.10
N PHE A 40 -1.37 -0.13 -0.84
CA PHE A 40 -0.71 0.02 -2.12
C PHE A 40 0.33 1.11 -2.05
N VAL A 41 1.52 0.89 -2.59
CA VAL A 41 2.56 1.92 -2.68
C VAL A 41 2.97 2.14 -4.13
N ASP A 42 3.17 3.40 -4.52
CA ASP A 42 3.77 3.72 -5.80
C ASP A 42 5.30 3.72 -5.65
N ARG A 43 5.93 2.61 -6.04
CA ARG A 43 7.39 2.45 -5.89
C ARG A 43 8.18 3.29 -6.89
N SER A 44 7.62 3.49 -8.09
CA SER A 44 8.34 4.07 -9.21
C SER A 44 8.11 5.57 -9.35
N GLY A 45 7.11 6.16 -8.68
CA GLY A 45 6.77 7.58 -8.85
C GLY A 45 5.93 7.85 -10.10
N PHE A 46 5.43 6.81 -10.77
CA PHE A 46 4.70 6.88 -12.04
C PHE A 46 3.24 6.45 -11.90
N ASN A 47 2.66 6.63 -10.70
CA ASN A 47 1.30 6.18 -10.38
C ASN A 47 1.11 4.67 -10.62
N GLN A 48 2.17 3.87 -10.44
CA GLN A 48 2.14 2.42 -10.49
C GLN A 48 2.06 1.87 -9.08
N TYR A 49 0.83 1.74 -8.60
CA TYR A 49 0.52 1.22 -7.28
C TYR A 49 0.66 -0.31 -7.25
N GLU A 50 1.49 -0.80 -6.33
CA GLU A 50 1.70 -2.22 -6.07
C GLU A 50 1.13 -2.60 -4.69
N LEU A 51 0.43 -3.73 -4.62
CA LEU A 51 -0.06 -4.26 -3.34
C LEU A 51 1.13 -4.73 -2.51
N ILE A 52 1.28 -4.18 -1.30
CA ILE A 52 2.36 -4.57 -0.37
C ILE A 52 1.83 -5.21 0.91
N HIS A 53 0.55 -5.00 1.23
CA HIS A 53 -0.09 -5.61 2.39
C HIS A 53 -1.60 -5.70 2.20
N SER A 54 -2.20 -6.77 2.71
CA SER A 54 -3.63 -6.92 2.86
C SER A 54 -3.94 -7.79 4.06
N THR A 55 -5.01 -7.46 4.77
CA THR A 55 -5.57 -8.32 5.83
C THR A 55 -6.58 -9.34 5.30
N LYS A 56 -6.89 -9.31 4.00
CA LYS A 56 -7.78 -10.27 3.35
C LYS A 56 -7.15 -11.67 3.36
N ARG A 57 -7.93 -12.69 3.71
CA ARG A 57 -7.43 -14.07 3.69
C ARG A 57 -7.11 -14.50 2.26
N GLY A 58 -5.94 -15.10 2.08
CA GLY A 58 -5.46 -15.59 0.78
C GLY A 58 -4.76 -14.53 -0.08
N GLU A 59 -4.60 -13.30 0.40
CA GLU A 59 -3.83 -12.24 -0.27
C GLU A 59 -2.46 -12.05 0.41
N LEU A 60 -1.64 -11.13 -0.13
CA LEU A 60 -0.34 -10.78 0.42
C LEU A 60 -0.49 -10.14 1.81
N TYR A 61 -0.12 -10.86 2.87
CA TYR A 61 -0.10 -10.35 4.24
C TYR A 61 1.34 -10.11 4.71
N ASP A 62 1.72 -8.85 4.86
CA ASP A 62 3.03 -8.46 5.41
C ASP A 62 2.87 -7.45 6.56
N PRO A 63 2.95 -7.87 7.83
CA PRO A 63 2.75 -6.95 8.97
C PRO A 63 3.84 -5.88 9.11
N ASN A 64 4.95 -6.00 8.36
CA ASN A 64 6.08 -5.06 8.38
C ASN A 64 6.16 -4.25 7.07
N TYR A 65 5.06 -4.12 6.34
CA TYR A 65 5.00 -3.43 5.04
C TYR A 65 5.47 -1.98 5.10
N GLN A 66 5.44 -1.34 6.28
CA GLN A 66 5.92 0.03 6.48
C GLN A 66 7.37 0.21 6.03
N ARG A 67 8.19 -0.85 6.09
CA ARG A 67 9.55 -0.83 5.52
C ARG A 67 9.56 -0.58 4.01
N LEU A 68 8.55 -1.06 3.29
CA LEU A 68 8.41 -0.91 1.85
C LEU A 68 7.92 0.49 1.45
N LEU A 69 7.41 1.27 2.39
CA LEU A 69 7.04 2.68 2.18
C LEU A 69 8.25 3.59 2.17
N GLN A 70 9.39 3.16 2.72
CA GLN A 70 10.60 3.96 2.75
C GLN A 70 11.17 4.10 1.34
N PRO A 71 11.68 5.29 0.95
CA PRO A 71 12.43 5.42 -0.29
C PRO A 71 13.64 4.51 -0.19
N THR A 72 13.76 3.57 -1.13
CA THR A 72 14.81 2.53 -1.20
C THR A 72 16.24 3.11 -1.37
N GLY A 73 16.41 4.43 -1.20
CA GLY A 73 17.65 5.17 -1.34
C GLY A 73 18.30 5.63 -0.01
N SER A 74 17.79 5.23 1.16
CA SER A 74 18.42 5.58 2.45
C SER A 74 19.46 4.57 2.97
N GLU A 75 19.81 3.54 2.18
CA GLU A 75 20.89 2.58 2.50
C GLU A 75 22.17 2.76 1.64
N PHE A 76 22.31 3.85 0.89
CA PHE A 76 23.50 4.10 0.04
C PHE A 76 24.40 5.29 0.45
N LEU A 77 24.13 5.95 1.59
CA LEU A 77 24.93 7.08 2.09
C LEU A 77 25.61 6.81 3.45
N LYS A 78 25.98 5.55 3.72
CA LYS A 78 26.93 5.19 4.77
C LYS A 78 28.12 4.46 4.17
N MET A 79 28.94 5.17 3.40
CA MET A 79 30.33 4.80 3.13
C MET A 79 31.20 6.04 3.31
#